data_AF-A0A355WAJ2-F1
#
_entry.id   AF-A0A355WAJ2-F1
#
_cell.length_a   1.000
_cell.length_b   1.000
_cell.length_c   1.000
_cell.angle_alpha   90.00
_cell.angle_beta   90.00
_cell.angle_gamma   90.00
#
_symmetry.space_group_name_H-M   'P 1'
#
loop_
_entity.id
_entity.type
_entity.pdbx_description
1 polymer ?
#
loop_
_entity_poly.entity_id
_entity_poly.type
_entity_poly.pdbx_seq_one_letter_code
_entity_poly.pdbx_strand_id
1 'polypeptide(L)'
;MTETSKIISFGNGIKCEIKRDGQEDRETSNLVKVKATLFIPVATTKNNIHAKIDEKFRWRHKIRVIEEDLIPMWGDVISGDKTEHRQKTKIFTGKKWTVTFQKAEKYLRSEVAKIDEAEKVRVQALADAEL
;
A
#
# COMPACT_ATOMS: atom_id res chain seq x y z
N MET A 1 -13.86 -20.77 7.68
CA MET A 1 -13.12 -20.66 6.40
C MET A 1 -11.88 -19.81 6.65
N THR A 2 -10.68 -20.34 6.44
CA THR A 2 -9.43 -19.58 6.62
C THR A 2 -9.14 -18.77 5.37
N GLU A 3 -9.40 -17.46 5.39
CA GLU A 3 -9.05 -16.55 4.27
C GLU A 3 -7.59 -16.75 3.86
N THR A 4 -7.38 -17.01 2.56
CA THR A 4 -6.08 -17.15 1.92
C THR A 4 -5.57 -15.81 1.39
N SER A 5 -6.50 -14.94 1.00
CA SER A 5 -6.26 -13.55 0.64
C SER A 5 -7.45 -12.66 0.99
N LYS A 6 -7.19 -11.36 1.11
CA LYS A 6 -8.15 -10.30 1.35
C LYS A 6 -7.75 -9.06 0.56
N ILE A 7 -8.70 -8.46 -0.16
CA ILE A 7 -8.51 -7.20 -0.87
C ILE A 7 -9.39 -6.14 -0.22
N ILE A 8 -8.82 -4.96 0.03
CA ILE A 8 -9.51 -3.79 0.58
C ILE A 8 -9.35 -2.65 -0.41
N SER A 9 -10.47 -2.13 -0.92
CA SER A 9 -10.49 -0.98 -1.82
C SER A 9 -10.94 0.26 -1.06
N PHE A 10 -10.27 1.39 -1.30
CA PHE A 10 -10.58 2.68 -0.69
C PHE A 10 -11.19 3.63 -1.72
N GLY A 11 -12.03 4.57 -1.28
CA GLY A 11 -12.76 5.49 -2.17
C GLY A 11 -11.85 6.41 -3.01
N ASN A 12 -10.60 6.62 -2.58
CA ASN A 12 -9.60 7.39 -3.32
C ASN A 12 -8.93 6.61 -4.46
N GLY A 13 -9.23 5.31 -4.62
CA GLY A 13 -8.69 4.42 -5.65
C GLY A 13 -7.49 3.57 -5.20
N ILE A 14 -6.99 3.79 -3.98
CA ILE A 14 -5.96 2.95 -3.36
C ILE A 14 -6.55 1.57 -3.07
N LYS A 15 -5.73 0.54 -3.25
CA LYS A 15 -6.09 -0.85 -2.89
C LYS A 15 -5.03 -1.43 -1.96
N CYS A 16 -5.44 -2.38 -1.14
CA CYS A 16 -4.57 -3.17 -0.29
C CYS A 16 -4.87 -4.65 -0.54
N GLU A 17 -3.83 -5.47 -0.65
CA GLU A 17 -3.94 -6.94 -0.68
C GLU A 17 -3.19 -7.50 0.52
N ILE A 18 -3.81 -8.48 1.20
CA ILE A 18 -3.18 -9.23 2.27
C ILE A 18 -3.35 -10.69 1.92
N LYS A 19 -2.25 -11.44 1.81
CA LYS A 19 -2.29 -12.84 1.42
C LYS A 19 -1.33 -13.70 2.22
N ARG A 20 -1.66 -14.98 2.34
CA ARG A 20 -0.72 -15.99 2.85
C ARG A 20 0.47 -16.07 1.90
N ASP A 21 1.67 -16.09 2.47
CA ASP A 21 2.93 -16.14 1.73
C ASP A 21 3.80 -17.34 2.15
N GLY A 22 3.17 -18.33 2.76
CA GLY A 22 3.82 -19.55 3.24
C GLY A 22 4.34 -19.45 4.67
N GLN A 23 5.31 -20.30 5.00
CA GLN A 23 5.91 -20.41 6.33
C GLN A 23 7.43 -20.28 6.18
N GLU A 24 8.12 -19.87 7.23
CA GLU A 24 9.58 -19.97 7.30
C GLU A 24 10.02 -21.43 7.23
N ASP A 25 11.25 -21.63 6.77
CA ASP A 25 11.84 -22.95 6.66
C ASP A 25 11.98 -23.55 8.06
N ARG A 26 11.63 -24.83 8.20
CA ARG A 26 11.65 -25.57 9.46
C ARG A 26 13.01 -25.52 10.16
N GLU A 27 14.10 -25.46 9.40
CA GLU A 27 15.46 -25.40 9.93
C GLU A 27 15.77 -24.06 10.60
N THR A 28 15.10 -22.99 10.18
CA THR A 28 15.31 -21.63 10.73
C THR A 28 14.24 -21.26 11.76
N SER A 29 12.97 -21.58 11.48
CA SER A 29 11.84 -21.19 12.32
C SER A 29 10.54 -21.88 11.88
N ASN A 30 9.46 -21.72 12.66
CA ASN A 30 8.12 -22.19 12.29
C ASN A 30 7.12 -21.03 12.11
N LEU A 31 7.58 -19.80 11.89
CA LEU A 31 6.71 -18.64 11.75
C LEU A 31 6.00 -18.63 10.39
N VAL A 32 4.72 -18.25 10.39
CA VAL A 32 3.94 -18.02 9.18
C VAL A 32 4.24 -16.65 8.59
N LYS A 33 4.23 -16.55 7.26
CA LYS A 33 4.48 -15.32 6.50
C LYS A 33 3.18 -14.82 5.86
N VAL A 34 2.85 -13.57 6.09
CA VAL A 34 1.74 -12.86 5.44
C VAL A 34 2.32 -11.73 4.62
N LYS A 35 1.96 -11.68 3.35
CA LYS A 35 2.36 -10.65 2.40
C LYS A 35 1.28 -9.58 2.37
N ALA A 36 1.66 -8.34 2.68
CA ALA A 36 0.80 -7.18 2.65
C ALA A 36 1.29 -6.22 1.56
N THR A 37 0.43 -5.94 0.58
CA THR A 37 0.75 -5.12 -0.58
C THR A 37 -0.15 -3.90 -0.62
N LEU A 38 0.44 -2.72 -0.78
CA LEU A 38 -0.29 -1.46 -1.01
C LEU A 38 -0.17 -1.09 -2.49
N PHE A 39 -1.29 -0.68 -3.09
CA PHE A 39 -1.41 -0.30 -4.50
C PHE A 39 -1.86 1.15 -4.59
N ILE A 40 -1.03 2.01 -5.17
CA ILE A 40 -1.30 3.44 -5.37
C ILE A 40 -1.53 3.70 -6.86
N PRO A 41 -2.64 4.35 -7.24
CA PRO A 41 -2.96 4.65 -8.63
C PRO A 41 -1.88 5.44 -9.36
N VAL A 42 -1.73 5.20 -10.66
CA VAL A 42 -0.85 5.98 -11.55
C VAL A 42 -1.63 6.91 -12.47
N ALA A 43 -0.98 7.99 -12.92
CA ALA A 43 -1.60 8.97 -13.81
C ALA A 43 -1.83 8.45 -15.24
N THR A 44 -1.11 7.41 -15.68
CA THR A 44 -1.20 6.88 -17.05
C THR A 44 -1.33 5.36 -16.98
N THR A 45 -2.47 4.85 -17.43
CA THR A 45 -2.90 3.47 -17.17
C THR A 45 -2.45 2.43 -18.20
N LYS A 46 -1.73 2.86 -19.26
CA LYS A 46 -1.41 1.99 -20.40
C LYS A 46 0.09 1.69 -20.50
N ASN A 47 0.43 0.43 -20.22
CA ASN A 47 1.70 -0.26 -20.48
C ASN A 47 2.95 0.65 -20.43
N ASN A 48 3.11 1.36 -19.33
CA ASN A 48 4.23 2.28 -19.14
C ASN A 48 4.95 1.96 -17.84
N ILE A 49 6.09 1.31 -17.93
CA ILE A 49 6.98 1.01 -16.79
C ILE A 49 7.47 2.27 -16.05
N HIS A 50 7.41 3.43 -16.72
CA HIS A 50 7.72 4.74 -16.15
C HIS A 50 6.47 5.49 -15.68
N ALA A 51 5.29 4.85 -15.64
CA ALA A 51 4.07 5.47 -15.12
C ALA A 51 4.29 5.94 -13.69
N LYS A 52 4.08 7.23 -13.44
CA LYS A 52 4.23 7.85 -12.12
C LYS A 52 2.93 7.69 -11.33
N ILE A 53 3.02 7.63 -10.00
CA ILE A 53 1.82 7.74 -9.15
C ILE A 53 1.02 8.99 -9.54
N ASP A 54 -0.30 8.92 -9.43
CA ASP A 54 -1.20 10.04 -9.69
C ASP A 54 -0.76 11.27 -8.88
N GLU A 55 -0.87 12.45 -9.47
CA GLU A 55 -0.37 13.70 -8.91
C GLU A 55 -0.95 14.00 -7.53
N LYS A 56 -2.23 13.69 -7.31
CA LYS A 56 -2.88 13.83 -6.00
C LYS A 56 -2.24 12.99 -4.88
N PHE A 57 -1.45 11.97 -5.22
CA PHE A 57 -0.71 11.15 -4.25
C PHE A 57 0.79 11.53 -4.16
N ARG A 58 1.26 12.55 -4.89
CA ARG A 58 2.67 12.95 -4.88
C ARG A 58 2.97 13.89 -3.73
N TRP A 59 3.33 13.32 -2.59
CA TRP A 59 3.65 14.09 -1.39
C TRP A 59 5.15 14.30 -1.16
N ARG A 60 6.01 13.67 -1.99
CA ARG A 60 7.48 13.73 -1.88
C ARG A 60 7.91 13.33 -0.46
N HIS A 61 8.72 14.16 0.20
CA HIS A 61 9.26 13.92 1.55
C HIS A 61 8.26 14.17 2.68
N LYS A 62 7.03 14.64 2.38
CA LYS A 62 6.03 14.97 3.41
C LYS A 62 5.31 13.76 3.97
N ILE A 63 5.25 12.66 3.22
CA ILE A 63 4.60 11.42 3.66
C ILE A 63 5.51 10.23 3.37
N ARG A 64 5.63 9.36 4.37
CA ARG A 64 6.27 8.06 4.24
C ARG A 64 5.27 6.92 4.33
N VAL A 65 5.27 6.07 3.30
CA VAL A 65 4.37 4.95 3.13
C VAL A 65 5.16 3.68 2.87
N ILE A 66 4.88 2.63 3.65
CA ILE A 66 5.71 1.41 3.72
C ILE A 66 7.19 1.79 3.88
N GLU A 67 7.46 2.63 4.88
CA GLU A 67 8.81 3.06 5.27
C GLU A 67 9.58 3.87 4.21
N GLU A 68 8.95 4.30 3.12
CA GLU A 68 9.57 5.07 2.05
C GLU A 68 8.82 6.34 1.72
N ASP A 69 9.56 7.37 1.29
CA ASP A 69 8.98 8.64 0.83
C ASP A 69 8.08 8.40 -0.39
N LEU A 70 6.89 9.00 -0.37
CA LEU A 70 5.91 8.86 -1.45
C LEU A 70 6.23 9.80 -2.63
N ILE A 71 7.32 9.46 -3.31
CA ILE A 71 7.84 10.14 -4.51
C ILE A 71 7.14 9.65 -5.80
N PRO A 72 7.27 10.37 -6.94
CA PRO A 72 6.55 10.02 -8.17
C PRO A 72 6.74 8.57 -8.67
N MET A 73 7.89 7.96 -8.40
CA MET A 73 8.27 6.61 -8.83
C MET A 73 8.22 5.59 -7.68
N TRP A 74 7.48 5.88 -6.60
CA TRP A 74 7.38 4.99 -5.44
C TRP A 74 6.81 3.62 -5.80
N GLY A 75 7.46 2.55 -5.35
CA GLY A 75 7.02 1.17 -5.60
C GLY A 75 7.25 0.70 -7.03
N ASP A 76 6.92 -0.57 -7.25
CA ASP A 76 7.10 -1.29 -8.50
C ASP A 76 5.87 -1.14 -9.40
N VAL A 77 6.09 -1.14 -10.71
CA VAL A 77 5.00 -1.22 -11.68
C VAL A 77 4.56 -2.68 -11.82
N ILE A 78 3.24 -2.91 -11.80
CA ILE A 78 2.68 -4.19 -12.21
C ILE A 78 2.81 -4.29 -13.73
N SER A 79 3.71 -5.17 -14.19
CA SER A 79 3.94 -5.45 -15.61
C SER A 79 2.72 -6.12 -16.24
N GLY A 80 2.37 -5.73 -17.48
CA GLY A 80 1.26 -6.28 -18.26
C GLY A 80 0.35 -5.21 -18.83
N ASP A 81 -0.80 -5.60 -19.40
CA ASP A 81 -1.71 -4.71 -20.14
C ASP A 81 -2.43 -3.65 -19.28
N LYS A 82 -2.20 -3.62 -17.96
CA LYS A 82 -2.90 -2.74 -17.01
C LYS A 82 -1.95 -2.21 -15.93
N THR A 83 -1.09 -1.26 -16.29
CA THR A 83 -0.36 -0.47 -15.28
C THR A 83 -1.32 0.53 -14.64
N GLU A 84 -2.25 0.05 -13.80
CA GLU A 84 -3.21 0.90 -13.09
C GLU A 84 -2.66 1.42 -11.75
N HIS A 85 -1.68 0.71 -11.19
CA HIS A 85 -1.12 0.99 -9.87
C HIS A 85 0.40 0.77 -9.86
N ARG A 86 1.09 1.55 -9.03
CA ARG A 86 2.37 1.11 -8.44
C ARG A 86 2.11 0.39 -7.14
N GLN A 87 2.92 -0.61 -6.84
CA GLN A 87 2.73 -1.42 -5.65
C GLN A 87 4.00 -1.53 -4.81
N LYS A 88 3.83 -1.71 -3.51
CA LYS A 88 4.94 -2.10 -2.64
C LYS A 88 4.46 -3.07 -1.58
N THR A 89 5.36 -3.98 -1.21
CA THR A 89 5.04 -5.12 -0.38
C THR A 89 5.85 -5.09 0.91
N LYS A 90 5.22 -5.48 2.02
CA LYS A 90 5.87 -5.78 3.30
C LYS A 90 5.45 -7.18 3.77
N ILE A 91 6.43 -7.95 4.23
CA ILE A 91 6.19 -9.28 4.80
C ILE A 91 6.06 -9.16 6.31
N PHE A 92 5.01 -9.80 6.83
CA PHE A 92 4.76 -9.94 8.26
C PHE A 92 4.96 -11.39 8.65
N THR A 93 5.75 -11.61 9.69
CA THR A 93 5.96 -12.94 10.26
C THR A 93 5.26 -13.05 11.62
N GLY A 94 4.81 -14.26 11.97
CA GLY A 94 4.19 -14.50 13.28
C GLY A 94 3.86 -15.95 13.54
N LYS A 95 3.38 -16.26 14.75
CA LYS A 95 3.10 -17.64 15.17
C LYS A 95 1.73 -18.17 14.72
N LYS A 96 0.79 -17.28 14.38
CA LYS A 96 -0.61 -17.64 14.04
C LYS A 96 -1.09 -16.82 12.85
N TRP A 97 -1.65 -17.49 11.85
CA TRP A 97 -2.21 -16.88 10.64
C TRP A 97 -3.12 -15.70 10.95
N THR A 98 -4.14 -15.90 11.78
CA THR A 98 -5.15 -14.88 12.11
C THR A 98 -4.53 -13.60 12.68
N VAL A 99 -3.60 -13.74 13.63
CA VAL A 99 -2.96 -12.59 14.29
C VAL A 99 -2.05 -11.85 13.31
N THR A 100 -1.27 -12.59 12.50
CA THR A 100 -0.39 -11.98 11.50
C THR A 100 -1.19 -11.27 10.40
N PHE A 101 -2.33 -11.83 9.99
CA PHE A 101 -3.27 -11.18 9.05
C PHE A 101 -3.82 -9.87 9.60
N GLN A 102 -4.33 -9.89 10.84
CA GLN A 102 -4.86 -8.67 11.49
C GLN A 102 -3.78 -7.60 11.64
N LYS A 103 -2.54 -8.00 11.97
CA LYS A 103 -1.40 -7.07 12.04
C LYS A 103 -1.10 -6.44 10.68
N ALA A 104 -1.05 -7.23 9.62
CA ALA A 104 -0.84 -6.75 8.25
C ALA A 104 -1.97 -5.81 7.80
N GLU A 105 -3.23 -6.16 8.12
CA GLU A 105 -4.38 -5.31 7.81
C GLU A 105 -4.33 -3.97 8.53
N LYS A 106 -4.12 -3.99 9.85
CA LYS A 106 -4.03 -2.77 10.65
C LYS A 106 -2.91 -1.86 10.14
N TYR A 107 -1.78 -2.44 9.79
CA TYR A 107 -0.66 -1.71 9.22
C TYR A 107 -1.03 -1.03 7.90
N LEU A 108 -1.54 -1.79 6.91
CA LEU A 108 -1.92 -1.21 5.62
C LEU A 108 -2.99 -0.13 5.76
N ARG A 109 -3.98 -0.32 6.66
CA ARG A 109 -4.96 0.73 6.95
C ARG A 109 -4.33 2.00 7.52
N SER A 110 -3.35 1.88 8.41
CA SER A 110 -2.61 3.05 8.91
C SER A 110 -1.77 3.72 7.83
N GLU A 111 -1.21 2.96 6.89
CA GLU A 111 -0.48 3.52 5.75
C GLU A 111 -1.39 4.36 4.85
N VAL A 112 -2.61 3.88 4.56
CA VAL A 112 -3.60 4.66 3.80
C VAL A 112 -4.07 5.89 4.58
N ALA A 113 -4.30 5.76 5.88
CA ALA A 113 -4.75 6.86 6.72
C ALA A 113 -3.78 8.05 6.72
N LYS A 114 -2.46 7.82 6.62
CA LYS A 114 -1.46 8.90 6.47
C LYS A 114 -1.70 9.74 5.21
N ILE A 115 -2.09 9.09 4.11
CA ILE A 115 -2.36 9.76 2.83
C ILE A 115 -3.65 10.57 2.93
N ASP A 116 -4.71 9.97 3.48
CA ASP A 116 -5.99 10.64 3.65
C ASP A 116 -5.89 11.85 4.60
N GLU A 117 -5.11 11.73 5.68
CA GLU A 117 -4.90 12.83 6.62
C GLU A 117 -4.15 13.99 5.97
N ALA A 118 -3.10 13.71 5.21
CA ALA A 118 -2.36 14.75 4.51
C ALA A 118 -3.23 15.49 3.49
N GLU A 119 -4.10 14.77 2.77
CA GLU A 119 -5.04 15.39 1.84
C GLU A 119 -6.02 16.31 2.56
N LYS A 120 -6.57 15.88 3.71
CA LYS A 120 -7.44 16.76 4.53
C LYS A 120 -6.73 18.03 4.97
N VAL A 121 -5.49 17.91 5.47
CA VAL A 121 -4.67 19.06 5.89
C VAL A 121 -4.43 20.02 4.73
N ARG A 122 -4.13 19.50 3.53
CA ARG A 122 -3.94 20.32 2.33
C ARG A 122 -5.22 21.03 1.90
N VAL A 123 -6.36 20.34 1.90
CA VAL A 123 -7.66 20.93 1.54
C VAL A 123 -8.02 22.06 2.50
N GLN A 124 -7.83 21.85 3.81
CA GLN A 124 -8.07 22.89 4.81
C GLN A 124 -7.15 24.09 4.61
N ALA A 125 -5.85 23.87 4.39
CA ALA A 125 -4.89 24.95 4.18
C ALA A 125 -5.18 25.79 2.91
N LEU A 126 -5.76 25.18 1.88
CA LEU A 126 -6.22 25.91 0.69
C LEU A 126 -7.45 26.77 1.00
N ALA A 127 -8.42 26.21 1.72
CA ALA A 127 -9.61 26.96 2.14
C ALA A 127 -9.23 28.16 3.04
N ASP A 128 -8.30 27.96 3.96
CA ASP A 128 -7.80 29.02 4.86
C ASP A 128 -7.05 30.12 4.12
N ALA A 129 -6.38 29.80 3.00
CA ALA A 129 -5.63 30.77 2.19
C ALA A 129 -6.52 31.60 1.25
N GLU A 130 -7.76 31.15 1.00
CA GLU A 130 -8.76 31.85 0.17
C GLU A 130 -9.68 32.77 0.99
N LEU A 131 -9.58 32.74 2.32
CA LEU A 131 -10.26 33.63 3.27
C LEU A 131 -9.47 34.92 3.53
#